data_AF-A0A2N1NGL4-F1
#
_entry.id   AF-A0A2N1NGL4-F1
#
_cell.length_a   1.000
_cell.length_b   1.000
_cell.length_c   1.000
_cell.angle_alpha   90.00
_cell.angle_beta   90.00
_cell.angle_gamma   90.00
#
_symmetry.space_group_name_H-M   'P 1'
#
loop_
_entity.id
_entity.type
_entity.pdbx_description
1 polymer ?
#
loop_
_entity_poly.entity_id
_entity_poly.type
_entity_poly.pdbx_seq_one_letter_code
_entity_poly.pdbx_strand_id
1 'polypeptide(L)'
;MAMNNSSLLPINHQIQHGHIDWEYTKKWINHNPFDSPTSDKLKKIQSEKIKKSTFNYPTGNILQRNYPDLYPKGRINCAECNTHEDSNALIGLCPQHRNHISQLLTKYKNKLIELINNHNDSSFTFDIQSSVNASNFFRLLPDELDNTLSMNNIPTETTNTTDIPWEQPWLLLLHHLIPVDLSTFFYRYFSRKCDRDRYLIQYVSDFIKELNLITWAPRSRSFKNWEKSLNITSKSKKTYRRKRNTTRTDGNRSDHSPTHRSRHNYTRYYYNKSLPYFKHKVNIDDSASIRWTTCNFLHSGTWESYRDILLFSICDYLPSFDFIRSP
;
A
#
# COMPACT_ATOMS: atom_id res chain seq x y z
N MET A 1 -11.72 14.87 8.58
CA MET A 1 -10.85 14.09 7.66
C MET A 1 -11.66 12.89 7.17
N ALA A 2 -12.19 12.92 5.94
CA ALA A 2 -13.00 11.81 5.41
C ALA A 2 -12.13 10.91 4.53
N MET A 3 -11.62 9.80 5.08
CA MET A 3 -10.95 8.77 4.29
C MET A 3 -11.98 7.95 3.52
N ASN A 4 -12.30 8.37 2.30
CA ASN A 4 -13.23 7.64 1.43
C ASN A 4 -12.60 6.41 0.72
N ASN A 5 -11.44 5.93 1.16
CA ASN A 5 -10.84 4.69 0.66
C ASN A 5 -10.84 3.60 1.74
N SER A 6 -11.81 2.69 1.64
CA SER A 6 -11.92 1.55 2.55
C SER A 6 -10.70 0.62 2.53
N SER A 7 -9.86 0.65 1.49
CA SER A 7 -8.64 -0.17 1.47
C SER A 7 -7.57 0.31 2.45
N LEU A 8 -7.65 1.55 2.95
CA LEU A 8 -6.71 2.12 3.92
C LEU A 8 -7.19 1.97 5.37
N LEU A 9 -8.35 1.36 5.60
CA LEU A 9 -8.86 1.09 6.96
C LEU A 9 -7.81 0.43 7.87
N PRO A 10 -7.00 -0.55 7.41
CA PRO A 10 -6.02 -1.20 8.26
C PRO A 10 -4.95 -0.29 8.88
N ILE A 11 -4.78 0.92 8.35
CA ILE A 11 -3.81 1.90 8.86
C ILE A 11 -4.48 3.20 9.32
N ASN A 12 -5.79 3.20 9.53
CA ASN A 12 -6.53 4.41 9.86
C ASN A 12 -5.99 5.08 11.13
N HIS A 13 -5.66 4.31 12.16
CA HIS A 13 -5.03 4.83 13.37
C HIS A 13 -3.70 5.54 13.07
N GLN A 14 -2.82 4.90 12.29
CA GLN A 14 -1.52 5.45 11.91
C GLN A 14 -1.64 6.75 11.11
N ILE A 15 -2.68 6.87 10.28
CA ILE A 15 -2.98 8.09 9.53
C ILE A 15 -3.48 9.20 10.47
N GLN A 16 -4.46 8.90 11.31
CA GLN A 16 -5.10 9.87 12.20
C GLN A 16 -4.11 10.46 13.22
N HIS A 17 -3.16 9.65 13.69
CA HIS A 17 -2.19 10.05 14.71
C HIS A 17 -0.82 10.42 14.14
N GLY A 18 -0.67 10.50 12.81
CA GLY A 18 0.57 10.99 12.19
C GLY A 18 1.78 10.06 12.37
N HIS A 19 1.57 8.75 12.43
CA HIS A 19 2.64 7.75 12.56
C HIS A 19 3.36 7.43 11.25
N ILE A 20 2.90 7.98 10.12
CA ILE A 20 3.49 7.80 8.78
C ILE A 20 4.17 9.09 8.34
N ASP A 21 5.45 9.01 7.99
CA ASP A 21 6.16 10.09 7.34
C ASP A 21 5.78 10.12 5.86
N TRP A 22 4.86 11.01 5.50
CA TRP A 22 4.40 11.15 4.13
C TRP A 22 5.44 11.78 3.19
N GLU A 23 6.37 12.62 3.69
CA GLU A 23 7.44 13.18 2.86
C GLU A 23 8.37 12.06 2.39
N TYR A 24 8.85 11.23 3.32
CA TYR A 24 9.70 10.10 3.00
C TYR A 24 8.96 8.97 2.31
N THR A 25 7.69 8.74 2.61
CA THR A 25 6.86 7.78 1.87
C THR A 25 6.74 8.19 0.40
N LYS A 26 6.49 9.48 0.10
CA LYS A 26 6.45 10.00 -1.27
C LYS A 26 7.81 9.85 -1.96
N LYS A 27 8.92 10.20 -1.29
CA LYS A 27 10.27 10.02 -1.85
C LYS A 27 10.56 8.55 -2.14
N TRP A 28 10.22 7.66 -1.22
CA TRP A 28 10.44 6.22 -1.35
C TRP A 28 9.63 5.61 -2.49
N ILE A 29 8.34 5.93 -2.60
CA ILE A 29 7.48 5.43 -3.69
C ILE A 29 8.05 5.84 -5.05
N ASN A 30 8.56 7.07 -5.17
CA ASN A 30 9.12 7.61 -6.40
C ASN A 30 10.60 7.24 -6.64
N HIS A 31 11.29 6.70 -5.65
CA HIS A 31 12.69 6.32 -5.80
C HIS A 31 12.89 5.27 -6.89
N ASN A 32 13.72 5.62 -7.87
CA ASN A 32 14.15 4.79 -8.98
C ASN A 32 15.52 4.18 -8.66
N PRO A 33 15.64 2.85 -8.50
CA PRO A 33 16.91 2.20 -8.24
C PRO A 33 17.76 1.96 -9.49
N PHE A 34 17.34 2.46 -10.66
CA PHE A 34 18.04 2.30 -11.92
C PHE A 34 18.47 3.65 -12.50
N ASP A 35 19.54 3.64 -13.29
CA ASP A 35 20.05 4.83 -13.97
C ASP A 35 19.11 5.32 -15.09
N SER A 36 18.26 4.43 -15.61
CA SER A 36 17.30 4.79 -16.67
C SER A 36 16.00 5.36 -16.07
N PRO A 37 15.51 6.50 -16.58
CA PRO A 37 14.29 7.14 -16.09
C PRO A 37 13.03 6.30 -16.40
N THR A 38 13.09 5.40 -17.39
CA THR A 38 11.96 4.57 -17.79
C THR A 38 12.43 3.16 -18.13
N SER A 39 11.89 2.16 -17.44
CA SER A 39 12.06 0.76 -17.82
C SER A 39 10.88 -0.08 -17.37
N ASP A 40 10.64 -1.21 -18.05
CA ASP A 40 9.63 -2.18 -17.62
C ASP A 40 9.89 -2.70 -16.21
N LYS A 41 11.17 -2.79 -15.81
CA LYS A 41 11.58 -3.16 -14.46
C LYS A 41 11.13 -2.10 -13.45
N LEU A 42 11.39 -0.83 -13.73
CA LEU A 42 10.96 0.30 -12.90
C LEU A 42 9.43 0.33 -12.72
N LYS A 43 8.70 0.19 -13.83
CA LYS A 43 7.22 0.15 -13.80
C LYS A 43 6.68 -0.95 -12.90
N LYS A 44 7.31 -2.14 -12.92
CA LYS A 44 6.94 -3.26 -12.03
C LYS A 44 7.20 -2.92 -10.56
N ILE A 45 8.37 -2.37 -10.25
CA ILE A 45 8.73 -1.95 -8.88
C ILE A 45 7.75 -0.88 -8.37
N GLN A 46 7.51 0.18 -9.13
CA GLN A 46 6.58 1.25 -8.73
C GLN A 46 5.15 0.72 -8.56
N SER A 47 4.69 -0.15 -9.48
CA SER A 47 3.39 -0.79 -9.35
C SER A 47 3.29 -1.64 -8.08
N GLU A 48 4.36 -2.32 -7.69
CA GLU A 48 4.42 -3.09 -6.44
C GLU A 48 4.35 -2.17 -5.22
N LYS A 49 5.16 -1.10 -5.17
CA LYS A 49 5.13 -0.09 -4.09
C LYS A 49 3.72 0.48 -3.90
N ILE A 50 3.06 0.86 -5.00
CA ILE A 50 1.69 1.40 -4.98
C ILE A 50 0.68 0.36 -4.49
N LYS A 51 0.75 -0.88 -4.96
CA LYS A 51 -0.18 -1.93 -4.54
C LYS A 51 -0.05 -2.25 -3.05
N LYS A 52 1.17 -2.25 -2.51
CA LYS A 52 1.42 -2.53 -1.10
C LYS A 52 0.97 -1.38 -0.20
N SER A 53 1.24 -0.13 -0.59
CA SER A 53 0.79 1.08 0.15
C SER A 53 -0.72 1.30 0.10
N THR A 54 -1.42 0.70 -0.86
CA THR A 54 -2.88 0.79 -1.00
C THR A 54 -3.61 -0.49 -0.60
N PHE A 55 -2.92 -1.49 -0.02
CA PHE A 55 -3.52 -2.76 0.42
C PHE A 55 -4.25 -3.53 -0.70
N ASN A 56 -3.71 -3.44 -1.92
CA ASN A 56 -4.23 -4.10 -3.12
C ASN A 56 -3.34 -5.25 -3.61
N TYR A 57 -2.56 -5.84 -2.71
CA TYR A 57 -1.73 -6.98 -3.04
C TYR A 57 -2.58 -8.25 -3.22
N PRO A 58 -2.15 -9.23 -4.04
CA PRO A 58 -2.94 -10.41 -4.37
C PRO A 58 -2.90 -11.44 -3.23
N THR A 59 -3.46 -11.06 -2.09
CA THR A 59 -3.78 -11.94 -0.96
C THR A 59 -5.03 -12.76 -1.27
N GLY A 60 -5.26 -13.83 -0.52
CA GLY A 60 -6.36 -14.78 -0.70
C GLY A 60 -7.71 -14.08 -0.77
N ASN A 61 -8.01 -13.21 0.20
CA ASN A 61 -9.25 -12.45 0.21
C ASN A 61 -9.43 -11.55 -1.05
N ILE A 62 -8.36 -10.89 -1.51
CA ILE A 62 -8.39 -10.06 -2.73
C ILE A 62 -8.55 -10.91 -3.99
N LEU A 63 -7.90 -12.07 -4.04
CA LEU A 63 -7.99 -12.99 -5.15
C LEU A 63 -9.37 -13.62 -5.24
N GLN A 64 -9.94 -14.06 -4.12
CA GLN A 64 -11.31 -14.57 -4.05
C GLN A 64 -12.31 -13.49 -4.48
N ARG A 65 -12.19 -12.25 -4.00
CA ARG A 65 -13.03 -11.11 -4.45
C ARG A 65 -12.98 -10.91 -5.96
N ASN A 66 -11.79 -11.02 -6.56
CA ASN A 66 -11.58 -10.76 -7.98
C ASN A 66 -11.95 -11.96 -8.88
N TYR A 67 -11.92 -13.19 -8.35
CA TYR A 67 -12.22 -14.42 -9.07
C TYR A 67 -13.12 -15.35 -8.23
N PRO A 68 -14.34 -14.93 -7.87
CA PRO A 68 -15.19 -15.62 -6.90
C PRO A 68 -15.50 -17.07 -7.25
N ASP A 69 -15.62 -17.40 -8.55
CA ASP A 69 -15.94 -18.76 -9.00
C ASP A 69 -14.69 -19.63 -9.22
N LEU A 70 -13.49 -19.07 -9.07
CA LEU A 70 -12.22 -19.78 -9.23
C LEU A 70 -11.64 -20.25 -7.89
N TYR A 71 -11.94 -19.55 -6.81
CA TYR A 71 -11.46 -19.87 -5.46
C TYR A 71 -12.56 -20.55 -4.65
N PRO A 72 -12.20 -21.38 -3.65
CA PRO A 72 -13.19 -21.97 -2.75
C PRO A 72 -14.00 -20.89 -2.05
N LYS A 73 -15.26 -21.18 -1.71
CA LYS A 73 -16.09 -20.30 -0.88
C LYS A 73 -15.58 -20.34 0.57
N GLY A 74 -15.76 -19.24 1.30
CA GLY A 74 -15.31 -19.11 2.69
C GLY A 74 -13.93 -18.50 2.84
N ARG A 75 -13.43 -18.41 4.07
CA ARG A 75 -12.16 -17.75 4.39
C ARG A 75 -10.98 -18.52 3.78
N ILE A 76 -10.09 -17.82 3.09
CA ILE A 76 -8.82 -18.39 2.63
C ILE A 76 -7.76 -18.09 3.69
N ASN A 77 -7.23 -19.15 4.30
CA ASN A 77 -6.20 -19.03 5.32
C ASN A 77 -4.81 -18.83 4.72
N CYS A 78 -3.90 -18.28 5.51
CA CYS A 78 -2.50 -18.12 5.20
C CYS A 78 -1.89 -19.50 4.90
N ALA A 79 -1.27 -19.64 3.73
CA ALA A 79 -0.69 -20.90 3.27
C ALA A 79 0.54 -21.37 4.05
N GLU A 80 1.03 -20.57 5.02
CA GLU A 80 2.18 -20.93 5.86
C GLU A 80 1.76 -21.43 7.24
N CYS A 81 0.87 -20.72 7.94
CA CYS A 81 0.39 -21.14 9.26
C CYS A 81 -0.95 -21.89 9.22
N ASN A 82 -1.73 -21.74 8.15
CA ASN A 82 -3.08 -22.30 7.98
C ASN A 82 -4.11 -21.89 9.07
N THR A 83 -3.78 -20.94 9.94
CA THR A 83 -4.62 -20.54 11.09
C THR A 83 -5.41 -19.26 10.87
N HIS A 84 -4.81 -18.24 10.24
CA HIS A 84 -5.39 -16.91 10.08
C HIS A 84 -5.70 -16.59 8.63
N GLU A 85 -6.55 -15.60 8.37
CA GLU A 85 -6.83 -15.16 6.99
C GLU A 85 -5.56 -14.75 6.25
N ASP A 86 -5.55 -15.06 4.97
CA ASP A 86 -4.59 -14.48 4.05
C ASP A 86 -5.12 -13.14 3.50
N SER A 87 -4.86 -12.07 4.25
CA SER A 87 -5.27 -10.69 3.94
C SER A 87 -4.10 -9.71 4.03
N ASN A 88 -4.23 -8.54 3.38
CA ASN A 88 -3.14 -7.55 3.35
C ASN A 88 -2.79 -7.03 4.76
N ALA A 89 -3.78 -6.86 5.63
CA ALA A 89 -3.56 -6.34 6.98
C ALA A 89 -2.86 -7.34 7.92
N LEU A 90 -2.85 -8.63 7.56
CA LEU A 90 -2.20 -9.69 8.35
C LEU A 90 -0.81 -10.09 7.80
N ILE A 91 -0.32 -9.40 6.75
CA ILE A 91 1.03 -9.62 6.23
C ILE A 91 2.05 -9.23 7.32
N GLY A 92 2.97 -10.13 7.62
CA GLY A 92 3.99 -9.92 8.66
C GLY A 92 3.57 -10.34 10.07
N LEU A 93 2.29 -10.66 10.30
CA LEU A 93 1.82 -11.15 11.60
C LEU A 93 1.95 -12.67 11.75
N CYS A 94 2.19 -13.39 10.65
CA CYS A 94 2.30 -14.85 10.64
C CYS A 94 3.31 -15.37 11.68
N PRO A 95 2.91 -16.26 12.62
CA PRO A 95 3.81 -16.78 13.64
C PRO A 95 5.07 -17.47 13.09
N GLN A 96 4.97 -18.07 11.90
CA GLN A 96 6.08 -18.76 11.22
C GLN A 96 7.26 -17.82 10.89
N HIS A 97 7.04 -16.51 10.84
CA HIS A 97 8.08 -15.53 10.47
C HIS A 97 8.72 -14.84 11.68
N ARG A 98 8.18 -15.02 12.90
CA ARG A 98 8.55 -14.23 14.09
C ARG A 98 10.04 -14.27 14.41
N ASN A 99 10.64 -15.45 14.43
CA ASN A 99 12.06 -15.60 14.75
C ASN A 99 12.94 -14.87 13.73
N HIS A 100 12.65 -15.03 12.44
CA HIS A 100 13.37 -14.34 11.37
C HIS A 100 13.16 -12.82 11.42
N ILE A 101 11.96 -12.36 11.73
CA ILE A 101 11.66 -10.93 11.90
C ILE A 101 12.46 -10.38 13.09
N SER A 102 12.44 -11.03 14.26
CA SER A 102 13.20 -10.60 15.44
C SER A 102 14.70 -10.46 15.16
N GLN A 103 15.27 -11.44 14.45
CA GLN A 103 16.68 -11.39 14.02
C GLN A 103 16.93 -10.24 13.05
N LEU A 104 16.02 -10.02 12.10
CA LEU A 104 16.12 -8.93 11.13
C LEU A 104 16.02 -7.55 11.80
N LEU A 105 15.07 -7.35 12.71
CA LEU A 105 14.93 -6.11 13.47
C LEU A 105 16.22 -5.82 14.25
N THR A 106 16.79 -6.82 14.90
CA THR A 106 18.07 -6.68 15.64
C THR A 106 19.22 -6.32 14.70
N LYS A 107 19.32 -6.99 13.56
CA LYS A 107 20.34 -6.70 12.53
C LYS A 107 20.23 -5.25 12.04
N TYR A 108 19.02 -4.80 11.69
CA TYR A 108 18.81 -3.46 11.17
C TYR A 108 18.92 -2.37 12.25
N LYS A 109 18.61 -2.69 13.50
CA LYS A 109 18.93 -1.83 14.66
C LYS A 109 20.41 -1.55 14.73
N ASN A 110 21.24 -2.59 14.70
CA ASN A 110 22.70 -2.45 14.76
C ASN A 110 23.26 -1.71 13.55
N LYS A 111 22.75 -2.01 12.34
CA LYS A 111 23.10 -1.26 11.12
C LYS A 111 22.75 0.22 11.21
N LEU A 112 21.63 0.58 11.84
CA LEU A 112 21.26 1.99 12.01
C LEU A 112 22.24 2.69 12.96
N ILE A 113 22.55 2.06 14.09
CA ILE A 113 23.53 2.60 15.06
C ILE A 113 24.88 2.82 14.39
N GLU A 114 25.37 1.83 13.65
CA GLU A 114 26.64 1.92 12.89
C GLU A 114 26.59 3.04 11.84
N LEU A 115 25.51 3.11 11.05
CA LEU A 115 25.32 4.13 10.03
C LEU A 115 25.33 5.54 10.64
N ILE A 116 24.63 5.75 11.76
CA ILE A 116 24.59 7.05 12.44
C ILE A 116 25.98 7.36 13.01
N ASN A 117 26.62 6.44 13.73
CA ASN A 117 27.94 6.67 14.31
C ASN A 117 29.00 7.05 13.26
N ASN A 118 28.96 6.44 12.09
CA ASN A 118 29.95 6.67 11.04
C ASN A 118 29.72 7.95 10.22
N HIS A 119 28.48 8.45 10.16
CA HIS A 119 28.11 9.48 9.19
C HIS A 119 27.30 10.67 9.75
N ASN A 120 26.98 10.68 11.05
CA ASN A 120 26.25 11.80 11.64
C ASN A 120 27.05 13.11 11.53
N ASP A 121 26.32 14.23 11.46
CA ASP A 121 26.87 15.59 11.50
C ASP A 121 26.32 16.38 12.71
N SER A 122 25.72 15.68 13.68
CA SER A 122 25.13 16.25 14.89
C SER A 122 26.19 16.46 15.96
N SER A 123 26.08 17.58 16.70
CA SER A 123 26.88 17.83 17.90
C SER A 123 26.46 16.96 19.10
N PHE A 124 25.32 16.29 19.01
CA PHE A 124 24.72 15.52 20.10
C PHE A 124 24.58 14.04 19.69
N THR A 125 25.50 13.21 20.18
CA THR A 125 25.66 11.80 19.77
C THR A 125 25.61 10.81 20.94
N PHE A 126 25.63 11.29 22.19
CA PHE A 126 25.70 10.40 23.35
C PHE A 126 24.43 9.56 23.55
N ASP A 127 23.29 10.00 22.99
CA ASP A 127 21.99 9.33 23.12
C ASP A 127 21.71 8.34 22.00
N ILE A 128 22.57 8.21 20.97
CA ILE A 128 22.27 7.40 19.77
C ILE A 128 21.89 5.97 20.17
N GLN A 129 22.73 5.32 20.98
CA GLN A 129 22.51 3.92 21.34
C GLN A 129 21.29 3.75 22.26
N SER A 130 21.08 4.63 23.24
CA SER A 130 19.94 4.54 24.16
C SER A 130 18.62 4.84 23.43
N SER A 131 18.59 5.88 22.60
CA SER A 131 17.44 6.29 21.79
C SER A 131 17.02 5.21 20.79
N VAL A 132 17.98 4.62 20.07
CA VAL A 132 17.70 3.51 19.13
C VAL A 132 17.24 2.25 19.87
N ASN A 133 17.84 1.90 21.02
CA ASN A 133 17.43 0.74 21.81
C ASN A 133 16.05 0.90 22.45
N ALA A 134 15.64 2.12 22.79
CA ALA A 134 14.33 2.41 23.38
C ALA A 134 13.20 2.44 22.35
N SER A 135 13.50 2.48 21.05
CA SER A 135 12.49 2.62 20.00
C SER A 135 11.68 1.35 19.77
N ASN A 136 10.35 1.51 19.73
CA ASN A 136 9.42 0.43 19.39
C ASN A 136 9.55 -0.05 17.94
N PHE A 137 10.15 0.75 17.04
CA PHE A 137 10.37 0.34 15.66
C PHE A 137 11.23 -0.93 15.54
N PHE A 138 12.20 -1.14 16.44
CA PHE A 138 13.06 -2.33 16.44
C PHE A 138 12.61 -3.42 17.41
N ARG A 139 11.50 -3.23 18.11
CA ARG A 139 11.00 -4.16 19.13
C ARG A 139 9.88 -5.02 18.54
N LEU A 140 10.07 -6.33 18.59
CA LEU A 140 8.99 -7.28 18.34
C LEU A 140 8.17 -7.44 19.62
N LEU A 141 6.86 -7.21 19.55
CA LEU A 141 5.92 -7.39 20.66
C LEU A 141 4.95 -8.55 20.32
N PRO A 142 5.30 -9.82 20.62
CA PRO A 142 4.48 -10.97 20.22
C PRO A 142 3.03 -10.89 20.71
N ASP A 143 2.82 -10.42 21.94
CA ASP A 143 1.49 -10.31 22.54
C ASP A 143 0.57 -9.38 21.74
N GLU A 144 1.08 -8.25 21.25
CA GLU A 144 0.31 -7.33 20.39
C GLU A 144 -0.02 -7.95 19.03
N LEU A 145 0.91 -8.73 18.47
CA LEU A 145 0.67 -9.46 17.23
C LEU A 145 -0.40 -10.55 17.44
N ASP A 146 -0.32 -11.29 18.54
CA ASP A 146 -1.29 -12.34 18.90
C ASP A 146 -2.68 -11.77 19.21
N ASN A 147 -2.76 -10.63 19.90
CA ASN A 147 -4.00 -9.90 20.13
C ASN A 147 -4.66 -9.51 18.80
N THR A 148 -3.88 -8.93 17.89
CA THR A 148 -4.35 -8.57 16.55
C THR A 148 -4.88 -9.80 15.80
N LEU A 149 -4.14 -10.91 15.81
CA LEU A 149 -4.57 -12.15 15.16
C LEU A 149 -5.84 -12.74 15.77
N SER A 150 -6.02 -12.60 17.09
CA SER A 150 -7.15 -13.14 17.84
C SER A 150 -8.43 -12.35 17.59
N MET A 151 -8.37 -11.01 17.60
CA MET A 151 -9.51 -10.14 17.29
C MET A 151 -10.07 -10.39 15.89
N ASN A 152 -9.19 -10.69 14.92
CA ASN A 152 -9.58 -11.00 13.54
C ASN A 152 -10.16 -12.41 13.33
N ASN A 153 -10.21 -13.25 14.37
CA ASN A 153 -10.85 -14.56 14.31
C ASN A 153 -12.30 -14.54 14.83
N ILE A 154 -12.76 -13.42 15.42
CA ILE A 154 -14.10 -13.29 15.98
C ILE A 154 -15.03 -12.69 14.91
N PRO A 155 -16.01 -13.44 14.38
CA PRO A 155 -17.00 -12.91 13.46
C PRO A 155 -18.02 -12.08 14.26
N THR A 156 -17.73 -10.80 14.49
CA THR A 156 -18.70 -9.87 15.06
C THR A 156 -19.12 -8.86 13.99
N GLU A 157 -20.43 -8.70 13.83
CA GLU A 157 -21.06 -7.77 12.87
C GLU A 157 -20.73 -6.29 13.15
N THR A 158 -20.03 -5.99 14.25
CA THR A 158 -19.84 -4.64 14.80
C THR A 158 -18.41 -4.09 14.73
N THR A 159 -17.36 -4.88 14.45
CA THR A 159 -15.97 -4.36 14.36
C THR A 159 -15.21 -4.95 13.18
N ASN A 160 -15.51 -4.46 11.97
CA ASN A 160 -14.81 -4.81 10.73
C ASN A 160 -13.50 -4.02 10.53
N THR A 161 -12.66 -3.85 11.56
CA THR A 161 -11.37 -3.15 11.39
C THR A 161 -10.22 -4.07 11.75
N THR A 162 -9.73 -4.78 10.72
CA THR A 162 -8.43 -5.46 10.77
C THR A 162 -7.35 -4.40 10.76
N ASP A 163 -7.04 -3.86 11.93
CA ASP A 163 -6.05 -2.80 12.10
C ASP A 163 -4.65 -3.39 12.25
N ILE A 164 -3.67 -2.74 11.63
CA ILE A 164 -2.25 -3.01 11.86
C ILE A 164 -1.91 -2.44 13.24
N PRO A 165 -1.24 -3.19 14.12
CA PRO A 165 -0.87 -2.70 15.45
C PRO A 165 0.11 -1.52 15.30
N TRP A 166 -0.25 -0.38 15.87
CA TRP A 166 0.54 0.85 15.77
C TRP A 166 1.79 0.80 16.65
N GLU A 167 1.78 -0.06 17.68
CA GLU A 167 2.88 -0.42 18.56
C GLU A 167 4.00 -1.19 17.84
N GLN A 168 3.76 -1.59 16.59
CA GLN A 168 4.71 -2.30 15.72
C GLN A 168 5.01 -1.50 14.43
N PRO A 169 5.68 -0.34 14.51
CA PRO A 169 5.83 0.57 13.37
C PRO A 169 6.57 -0.05 12.18
N TRP A 170 7.42 -1.05 12.38
CA TRP A 170 8.12 -1.77 11.31
C TRP A 170 7.16 -2.47 10.32
N LEU A 171 5.93 -2.78 10.71
CA LEU A 171 4.91 -3.34 9.81
C LEU A 171 4.59 -2.38 8.66
N LEU A 172 4.68 -1.06 8.87
CA LEU A 172 4.46 -0.08 7.81
C LEU A 172 5.44 -0.25 6.65
N LEU A 173 6.66 -0.74 6.90
CA LEU A 173 7.64 -1.02 5.85
C LEU A 173 7.21 -2.15 4.91
N LEU A 174 6.46 -3.16 5.39
CA LEU A 174 5.87 -4.19 4.53
C LEU A 174 4.89 -3.59 3.51
N HIS A 175 4.27 -2.48 3.90
CA HIS A 175 3.33 -1.72 3.08
C HIS A 175 3.98 -0.58 2.30
N HIS A 176 5.32 -0.50 2.25
CA HIS A 176 6.06 0.61 1.62
C HIS A 176 5.68 2.00 2.16
N LEU A 177 5.28 2.06 3.42
CA LEU A 177 5.03 3.29 4.17
C LEU A 177 6.18 3.50 5.14
N ILE A 178 6.67 4.74 5.25
CA ILE A 178 7.81 5.06 6.12
C ILE A 178 7.28 5.47 7.49
N PRO A 179 7.55 4.70 8.56
CA PRO A 179 7.15 5.10 9.91
C PRO A 179 7.94 6.32 10.40
N VAL A 180 7.24 7.21 11.12
CA VAL A 180 7.85 8.39 11.75
C VAL A 180 8.96 8.00 12.73
N ASP A 181 8.76 6.92 13.48
CA ASP A 181 9.75 6.35 14.41
C ASP A 181 11.11 6.11 13.76
N LEU A 182 11.14 5.72 12.49
CA LEU A 182 12.40 5.54 11.74
C LEU A 182 12.94 6.89 11.24
N SER A 183 12.10 7.68 10.57
CA SER A 183 12.53 8.95 9.95
C SER A 183 13.10 9.95 10.96
N THR A 184 12.60 9.93 12.20
CA THR A 184 13.02 10.85 13.27
C THR A 184 14.51 10.71 13.59
N PHE A 185 15.06 9.49 13.55
CA PHE A 185 16.51 9.29 13.71
C PHE A 185 17.30 10.01 12.62
N PHE A 186 16.81 9.94 11.38
CA PHE A 186 17.46 10.60 10.25
C PHE A 186 17.36 12.13 10.35
N TYR A 187 16.21 12.67 10.77
CA TYR A 187 16.07 14.10 11.03
C TYR A 187 16.95 14.60 12.18
N ARG A 188 17.13 13.78 13.22
CA ARG A 188 17.90 14.14 14.42
C ARG A 188 19.41 14.17 14.18
N TYR A 189 19.95 13.19 13.45
CA TYR A 189 21.40 13.01 13.35
C TYR A 189 22.01 13.42 12.00
N PHE A 190 21.18 13.80 11.01
CA PHE A 190 21.64 14.29 9.71
C PHE A 190 21.00 15.64 9.37
N SER A 191 21.79 16.69 9.54
CA SER A 191 21.46 18.08 9.28
C SER A 191 21.28 18.30 7.78
N ARG A 192 22.24 17.80 6.98
CA ARG A 192 22.21 17.97 5.52
C ARG A 192 21.12 17.10 4.88
N LYS A 193 20.13 17.76 4.25
CA LYS A 193 18.99 17.09 3.59
C LYS A 193 19.42 16.05 2.55
N CYS A 194 20.44 16.35 1.75
CA CYS A 194 20.92 15.43 0.70
C CYS A 194 21.43 14.11 1.30
N ASP A 195 22.24 14.19 2.37
CA ASP A 195 22.76 13.01 3.06
C ASP A 195 21.65 12.25 3.77
N ARG A 196 20.78 12.97 4.48
CA ARG A 196 19.63 12.38 5.16
C ARG A 196 18.76 11.56 4.21
N ASP A 197 18.38 12.15 3.08
CA ASP A 197 17.56 11.50 2.06
C ASP A 197 18.28 10.27 1.47
N ARG A 198 19.58 10.40 1.14
CA ARG A 198 20.39 9.31 0.61
C ARG A 198 20.47 8.13 1.58
N TYR A 199 20.86 8.38 2.84
CA TYR A 199 21.02 7.33 3.83
C TYR A 199 19.70 6.67 4.21
N LEU A 200 18.62 7.44 4.38
CA LEU A 200 17.30 6.87 4.68
C LEU A 200 16.81 5.97 3.55
N ILE A 201 16.87 6.44 2.31
CA ILE A 201 16.37 5.68 1.16
C ILE A 201 17.18 4.40 0.97
N GLN A 202 18.51 4.46 1.10
CA GLN A 202 19.35 3.26 1.02
C GLN A 202 19.02 2.27 2.15
N TYR A 203 18.95 2.74 3.39
CA TYR A 203 18.63 1.91 4.56
C TYR A 203 17.27 1.22 4.42
N VAL A 204 16.23 1.99 4.06
CA VAL A 204 14.87 1.49 3.83
C VAL A 204 14.82 0.50 2.67
N SER A 205 15.54 0.77 1.58
CA SER A 205 15.61 -0.13 0.42
C SER A 205 16.13 -1.51 0.81
N ASP A 206 17.25 -1.54 1.52
CA ASP A 206 17.86 -2.77 1.99
C ASP A 206 16.95 -3.49 2.99
N PHE A 207 16.37 -2.75 3.93
CA PHE A 207 15.49 -3.34 4.95
C PHE A 207 14.23 -3.94 4.33
N ILE A 208 13.49 -3.19 3.52
CA ILE A 208 12.28 -3.68 2.86
C ILE A 208 12.60 -4.90 1.98
N LYS A 209 13.76 -4.93 1.31
CA LYS A 209 14.18 -6.08 0.52
C LYS A 209 14.33 -7.34 1.39
N GLU A 210 15.09 -7.27 2.47
CA GLU A 210 15.28 -8.40 3.37
C GLU A 210 13.98 -8.80 4.09
N LEU A 211 13.18 -7.82 4.51
CA LEU A 211 11.89 -8.03 5.16
C LEU A 211 10.91 -8.77 4.24
N ASN A 212 10.85 -8.42 2.94
CA ASN A 212 10.06 -9.14 1.96
C ASN A 212 10.57 -10.56 1.68
N LEU A 213 11.88 -10.80 1.78
CA LEU A 213 12.47 -12.13 1.59
C LEU A 213 12.09 -13.10 2.69
N ILE A 214 11.86 -12.62 3.92
CA ILE A 214 11.46 -13.47 5.04
C ILE A 214 9.94 -13.56 5.24
N THR A 215 9.16 -12.62 4.69
CA THR A 215 7.69 -12.59 4.85
C THR A 215 6.97 -12.92 3.54
N TRP A 216 6.95 -11.99 2.59
CA TRP A 216 6.12 -12.09 1.40
C TRP A 216 6.58 -13.17 0.41
N ALA A 217 7.90 -13.36 0.24
CA ALA A 217 8.42 -14.33 -0.72
C ALA A 217 8.10 -15.78 -0.33
N PRO A 218 8.29 -16.23 0.93
CA PRO A 218 7.81 -17.51 1.42
C PRO A 218 6.30 -17.64 1.24
N ARG A 219 5.52 -16.65 1.71
CA ARG A 219 4.05 -16.65 1.60
C ARG A 219 3.58 -16.82 0.18
N SER A 220 4.16 -16.08 -0.76
CA SER A 220 3.83 -16.17 -2.18
C SER A 220 4.12 -17.53 -2.78
N ARG A 221 5.22 -18.16 -2.36
CA ARG A 221 5.60 -19.50 -2.83
C ARG A 221 4.61 -20.54 -2.30
N SER A 222 4.34 -20.51 -0.99
CA SER A 222 3.37 -21.41 -0.34
C SER A 222 1.97 -21.23 -0.92
N PHE A 223 1.51 -19.98 -1.10
CA PHE A 223 0.22 -19.68 -1.71
C PHE A 223 0.14 -20.16 -3.16
N LYS A 224 1.20 -19.98 -3.96
CA LYS A 224 1.25 -20.51 -5.33
C LYS A 224 1.19 -22.04 -5.37
N ASN A 225 1.79 -22.72 -4.39
CA ASN A 225 1.70 -24.18 -4.28
C ASN A 225 0.28 -24.63 -3.89
N TRP A 226 -0.36 -23.90 -2.98
CA TRP A 226 -1.77 -24.10 -2.65
C TRP A 226 -2.70 -23.85 -3.85
N GLU A 227 -2.46 -22.81 -4.66
CA GLU A 227 -3.23 -22.62 -5.90
C GLU A 227 -3.08 -23.80 -6.86
N LYS A 228 -1.87 -24.35 -6.97
CA LYS A 228 -1.62 -25.52 -7.83
C LYS A 228 -2.35 -26.77 -7.33
N SER A 229 -2.45 -26.99 -6.02
CA SER A 229 -3.19 -28.15 -5.49
C SER A 229 -4.70 -28.06 -5.80
N LEU A 230 -5.21 -26.84 -6.02
CA LEU A 230 -6.58 -26.59 -6.49
C LEU A 230 -6.72 -26.50 -8.01
N ASN A 231 -5.67 -26.84 -8.78
CA ASN A 231 -5.61 -26.66 -10.24
C ASN A 231 -5.84 -25.22 -10.74
N ILE A 232 -5.62 -24.23 -9.87
CA ILE A 232 -5.72 -22.81 -10.21
C ILE A 232 -4.39 -22.37 -10.83
N THR A 233 -4.42 -22.01 -12.12
CA THR A 233 -3.24 -21.57 -12.87
C THR A 233 -3.38 -20.14 -13.38
N SER A 234 -2.29 -19.51 -13.82
CA SER A 234 -2.35 -18.22 -14.53
C SER A 234 -3.27 -18.28 -15.78
N LYS A 235 -3.35 -19.44 -16.43
CA LYS A 235 -4.27 -19.68 -17.57
C LYS A 235 -5.72 -19.66 -17.10
N SER A 236 -6.04 -20.31 -15.96
CA SER A 236 -7.39 -20.27 -15.39
C SER A 236 -7.87 -18.84 -15.11
N LYS A 237 -7.02 -18.00 -14.51
CA LYS A 237 -7.30 -16.56 -14.25
C LYS A 237 -7.51 -15.76 -15.53
N LYS A 238 -6.68 -16.00 -16.57
CA LYS A 238 -6.84 -15.35 -17.89
C LYS A 238 -8.15 -15.76 -18.56
N THR A 239 -8.47 -17.05 -18.55
CA THR A 239 -9.72 -17.59 -19.12
C THR A 239 -10.94 -17.05 -18.38
N TYR A 240 -10.90 -16.99 -17.04
CA TYR A 240 -11.97 -16.42 -16.21
C TYR A 240 -12.28 -14.97 -16.63
N ARG A 241 -11.26 -14.13 -16.75
CA ARG A 241 -11.42 -12.73 -17.20
C ARG A 241 -12.02 -12.63 -18.60
N ARG A 242 -11.58 -13.49 -19.53
CA ARG A 242 -12.12 -13.53 -20.90
C ARG A 242 -13.62 -13.89 -20.91
N LYS A 243 -13.99 -14.97 -20.22
CA LYS A 243 -15.39 -15.41 -20.11
C LYS A 243 -16.29 -14.34 -19.48
N ARG A 244 -15.83 -13.70 -18.41
CA ARG A 244 -16.58 -12.63 -17.76
C ARG A 244 -16.75 -11.39 -18.66
N ASN A 245 -15.78 -11.11 -19.52
CA ASN A 245 -15.90 -10.02 -20.49
C ASN A 245 -16.88 -10.36 -21.61
N THR A 246 -16.93 -11.61 -22.10
CA THR A 246 -17.87 -12.03 -23.14
C THR A 246 -19.32 -12.04 -22.64
N THR A 247 -19.58 -12.51 -21.41
CA THR A 247 -20.94 -12.51 -20.85
C THR A 247 -21.49 -11.10 -20.64
N ARG A 248 -20.63 -10.11 -20.38
CA ARG A 248 -21.04 -8.69 -20.26
C ARG A 248 -21.41 -8.07 -21.60
N THR A 249 -20.85 -8.56 -22.71
CA THR A 249 -21.24 -8.12 -24.06
C THR A 249 -22.54 -8.75 -24.54
N ASP A 250 -22.85 -9.99 -24.12
CA ASP A 250 -24.08 -10.67 -24.53
C ASP A 250 -25.31 -10.25 -23.73
N GLY A 251 -25.15 -9.86 -22.46
CA GLY A 251 -26.25 -9.37 -21.61
C GLY A 251 -26.84 -7.99 -21.99
N ASN A 252 -26.31 -7.34 -23.03
CA ASN A 252 -26.82 -6.06 -23.56
C ASN A 252 -27.57 -6.21 -24.90
N ARG A 253 -27.88 -7.45 -25.34
CA ARG A 253 -28.74 -7.68 -26.52
C ARG A 253 -30.18 -7.91 -26.07
N SER A 254 -30.86 -6.82 -25.72
CA SER A 254 -32.32 -6.77 -25.81
C SER A 254 -32.70 -6.44 -27.25
N ASP A 255 -33.60 -7.27 -27.77
CA ASP A 255 -34.24 -7.29 -29.08
C ASP A 255 -34.58 -5.90 -29.64
N HIS A 256 -33.95 -5.51 -30.76
CA HIS A 256 -34.54 -4.57 -31.72
C HIS A 256 -34.12 -4.95 -33.14
N SER A 257 -35.13 -4.97 -34.01
CA SER A 257 -35.19 -5.49 -35.38
C SER A 257 -34.21 -4.81 -36.36
N PRO A 258 -33.92 -5.42 -37.53
CA PRO A 258 -32.84 -4.99 -38.40
C PRO A 258 -33.29 -3.89 -39.36
N THR A 259 -32.82 -2.66 -39.17
CA THR A 259 -32.96 -1.60 -40.18
C THR A 259 -31.64 -0.87 -40.44
N HIS A 260 -31.22 -0.97 -41.69
CA HIS A 260 -30.36 -0.10 -42.48
C HIS A 260 -28.94 0.25 -41.99
N ARG A 261 -27.98 -0.17 -42.84
CA ARG A 261 -26.58 0.23 -42.83
C ARG A 261 -26.44 1.75 -43.00
N SER A 262 -25.94 2.42 -41.98
CA SER A 262 -25.28 3.72 -42.12
C SER A 262 -23.86 3.62 -41.56
N ARG A 263 -22.87 3.94 -42.40
CA ARG A 263 -21.47 4.12 -42.01
C ARG A 263 -21.37 5.40 -41.18
N HIS A 264 -21.47 5.28 -39.87
CA HIS A 264 -20.97 6.31 -38.96
C HIS A 264 -19.83 5.75 -38.10
N ASN A 265 -18.64 6.28 -38.38
CA ASN A 265 -17.50 6.23 -37.50
C ASN A 265 -17.86 6.98 -36.22
N TYR A 266 -18.17 6.25 -35.14
CA TYR A 266 -18.21 6.83 -33.80
C TYR A 266 -17.62 5.85 -32.78
N THR A 267 -16.71 6.40 -31.99
CA THR A 267 -15.85 5.76 -31.01
C THR A 267 -16.67 5.10 -29.91
N ARG A 268 -16.56 3.78 -29.83
CA ARG A 268 -17.22 2.95 -28.82
C ARG A 268 -16.48 3.12 -27.48
N TYR A 269 -16.76 4.21 -26.77
CA TYR A 269 -16.32 4.38 -25.39
C TYR A 269 -17.05 3.35 -24.50
N TYR A 270 -16.26 2.58 -23.76
CA TYR A 270 -16.67 1.49 -22.89
C TYR A 270 -17.69 1.94 -21.82
N TYR A 271 -18.97 1.66 -22.04
CA TYR A 271 -20.00 1.77 -21.00
C TYR A 271 -20.08 0.45 -20.22
N ASN A 272 -19.27 0.31 -19.16
CA ASN A 272 -19.25 -0.89 -18.32
C ASN A 272 -19.75 -0.57 -16.90
N LYS A 273 -21.01 -0.90 -16.59
CA LYS A 273 -21.71 -0.61 -15.32
C LYS A 273 -21.21 -1.40 -14.08
N SER A 274 -19.92 -1.70 -13.91
CA SER A 274 -19.46 -2.37 -12.66
C SER A 274 -18.08 -1.93 -12.14
N LEU A 275 -17.67 -0.71 -12.42
CA LEU A 275 -16.52 -0.13 -11.74
C LEU A 275 -17.03 0.75 -10.58
N PRO A 276 -16.32 0.82 -9.44
CA PRO A 276 -16.72 1.62 -8.28
C PRO A 276 -16.62 3.15 -8.50
N TYR A 277 -16.46 3.59 -9.76
CA TYR A 277 -16.33 4.99 -10.14
C TYR A 277 -17.55 5.51 -10.91
N PHE A 278 -18.72 4.85 -10.80
CA PHE A 278 -19.94 5.36 -11.40
C PHE A 278 -20.45 6.56 -10.58
N LYS A 279 -19.88 7.75 -10.84
CA LYS A 279 -20.48 9.01 -10.41
C LYS A 279 -21.75 9.22 -11.22
N HIS A 280 -22.90 9.27 -10.55
CA HIS A 280 -24.15 9.67 -11.19
C HIS A 280 -24.03 11.16 -11.56
N LYS A 281 -24.06 11.45 -12.86
CA LYS A 281 -23.99 12.79 -13.50
C LYS A 281 -22.72 13.59 -13.16
N VAL A 282 -21.70 13.46 -14.00
CA VAL A 282 -20.66 14.49 -14.18
C VAL A 282 -20.82 14.99 -15.62
N ASN A 283 -21.12 16.28 -15.80
CA ASN A 283 -20.99 16.92 -17.10
C ASN A 283 -19.51 16.90 -17.48
N ILE A 284 -19.16 16.06 -18.45
CA ILE A 284 -17.82 16.04 -19.01
C ILE A 284 -17.76 17.22 -19.97
N ASP A 285 -16.91 18.19 -19.66
CA ASP A 285 -16.45 19.18 -20.63
C ASP A 285 -15.67 18.44 -21.73
N ASP A 286 -16.17 18.48 -22.96
CA ASP A 286 -15.57 17.81 -24.11
C ASP A 286 -14.11 18.25 -24.35
N SER A 287 -13.73 19.44 -23.87
CA SER A 287 -12.34 19.95 -23.91
C SER A 287 -11.37 19.15 -23.02
N ALA A 288 -11.88 18.40 -22.04
CA ALA A 288 -11.06 17.59 -21.14
C ALA A 288 -10.61 16.28 -21.77
N SER A 289 -11.33 15.73 -22.74
CA SER A 289 -11.05 14.42 -23.35
C SER A 289 -9.65 14.35 -23.99
N ILE A 290 -9.20 15.45 -24.59
CA ILE A 290 -7.87 15.58 -25.21
C ILE A 290 -6.75 15.46 -24.16
N ARG A 291 -6.97 15.92 -22.92
CA ARG A 291 -5.95 15.87 -21.85
C ARG A 291 -5.67 14.44 -21.34
N TRP A 292 -6.56 13.48 -21.60
CA TRP A 292 -6.42 12.11 -21.07
C TRP A 292 -5.89 11.09 -22.08
N THR A 293 -5.82 11.42 -23.38
CA THR A 293 -5.48 10.43 -24.42
C THR A 293 -4.21 10.73 -25.22
N THR A 294 -3.55 11.87 -25.02
CA THR A 294 -2.28 12.14 -25.72
C THR A 294 -1.09 11.63 -24.92
N CYS A 295 -0.67 10.40 -25.22
CA CYS A 295 0.69 9.96 -25.01
C CYS A 295 1.63 10.81 -25.86
N ASN A 296 2.19 11.89 -25.32
CA ASN A 296 3.50 12.42 -25.69
C ASN A 296 3.96 13.45 -24.66
N PHE A 297 5.24 13.35 -24.31
CA PHE A 297 6.06 14.24 -23.50
C PHE A 297 5.48 15.66 -23.26
N LEU A 298 5.35 16.05 -21.98
CA LEU A 298 5.10 17.39 -21.39
C LEU A 298 3.84 17.48 -20.52
N HIS A 299 3.82 16.75 -19.40
CA HIS A 299 3.08 17.16 -18.21
C HIS A 299 4.04 17.23 -17.02
N SER A 300 4.79 18.33 -17.00
CA SER A 300 5.35 18.93 -15.80
C SER A 300 4.20 19.34 -14.88
N GLY A 301 3.82 18.45 -13.97
CA GLY A 301 2.92 18.74 -12.87
C GLY A 301 3.19 17.75 -11.76
N THR A 302 3.53 18.25 -10.57
CA THR A 302 3.67 17.45 -9.37
C THR A 302 2.28 16.93 -8.94
N TRP A 303 2.21 15.81 -8.21
CA TRP A 303 0.96 15.10 -7.87
C TRP A 303 -0.18 15.99 -7.31
N GLU A 304 0.13 17.20 -6.82
CA GLU A 304 -0.82 18.23 -6.43
C GLU A 304 -1.76 18.66 -7.58
N SER A 305 -1.39 18.55 -8.85
CA SER A 305 -2.29 18.85 -9.98
C SER A 305 -3.41 17.82 -10.18
N TYR A 306 -3.36 16.71 -9.44
CA TYR A 306 -4.43 15.71 -9.35
C TYR A 306 -5.21 15.78 -8.02
N ARG A 307 -4.91 16.79 -7.18
CA ARG A 307 -5.54 17.01 -5.86
C ARG A 307 -7.04 17.31 -5.98
N ASP A 308 -7.48 18.01 -7.03
CA ASP A 308 -8.87 18.50 -7.10
C ASP A 308 -9.91 17.44 -7.50
N ILE A 309 -9.48 16.22 -7.88
CA ILE A 309 -10.39 15.11 -8.21
C ILE A 309 -10.45 14.05 -7.09
N LEU A 310 -9.53 14.10 -6.13
CA LEU A 310 -9.51 13.27 -4.93
C LEU A 310 -9.80 14.17 -3.73
N LEU A 311 -11.05 14.18 -3.25
CA LEU A 311 -11.46 14.94 -2.08
C LEU A 311 -10.64 14.54 -0.83
N PHE A 312 -9.55 15.27 -0.62
CA PHE A 312 -8.92 15.56 0.65
C PHE A 312 -9.01 17.07 0.83
N SER A 313 -10.12 17.56 1.38
CA SER A 313 -10.18 18.94 1.85
C SER A 313 -9.46 19.05 3.18
N ILE A 314 -8.33 19.73 3.15
CA ILE A 314 -7.88 20.60 4.24
C ILE A 314 -8.97 21.67 4.36
N CYS A 315 -9.60 21.78 5.53
CA CYS A 315 -10.36 22.98 5.87
C CYS A 315 -9.43 23.88 6.67
N ASP A 316 -9.16 25.04 6.10
CA ASP A 316 -8.80 26.25 6.81
C ASP A 316 -9.87 26.52 7.87
N TYR A 317 -9.55 26.21 9.13
CA TYR A 317 -10.14 26.86 10.30
C TYR A 317 -9.02 27.00 11.32
N LEU A 318 -8.32 28.12 11.21
CA LEU A 318 -7.64 28.71 12.36
C LEU A 318 -8.72 29.07 13.39
N PRO A 319 -8.66 28.61 14.65
CA PRO A 319 -9.25 29.37 15.72
C PRO A 319 -8.40 30.64 15.88
N SER A 320 -9.04 31.78 15.73
CA SER A 320 -8.55 33.08 16.18
C SER A 320 -7.97 32.96 17.59
N PHE A 321 -6.65 33.12 17.72
CA PHE A 321 -6.03 33.44 18.99
C PHE A 321 -6.23 34.94 19.24
N ASP A 322 -7.39 35.29 19.81
CA ASP A 322 -7.61 36.54 20.52
C ASP A 322 -8.21 36.19 21.90
N PHE A 323 -7.78 36.94 22.92
CA PHE A 323 -7.97 36.75 24.37
C PHE A 323 -6.97 35.74 24.99
N ILE A 324 -6.00 36.15 25.83
CA ILE A 324 -6.09 37.10 26.94
C ILE A 324 -4.84 38.01 26.98
N ARG A 325 -5.09 39.33 26.97
CA ARG A 325 -4.17 40.34 27.52
C ARG A 325 -4.37 40.40 29.04
N SER A 326 -3.24 40.36 29.75
CA SER A 326 -2.94 41.07 31.02
C SER A 326 -3.62 40.60 32.31
N PRO A 327 -3.07 40.92 33.51
CA PRO A 327 -1.99 41.88 33.82
C PRO A 327 -0.57 41.42 33.49
#